data_AF-A0A520D7I5-F1
#
_entry.id   AF-A0A520D7I5-F1
#
_cell.length_a   1.000
_cell.length_b   1.000
_cell.length_c   1.000
_cell.angle_alpha   90.00
_cell.angle_beta   90.00
_cell.angle_gamma   90.00
#
_symmetry.space_group_name_H-M   'P 1'
#
loop_
_entity.id
_entity.type
_entity.pdbx_description
1 polymer ?
#
loop_
_entity_poly.entity_id
_entity_poly.type
_entity_poly.pdbx_seq_one_letter_code
_entity_poly.pdbx_strand_id
1 'polypeptide(L)' 'VEDRSKMNICFVMENAELEKPFLKFAEDQGIVGIKGHRSVGGFRASMYNALPITSVHALIDAMQSFEENQAKAN' A
#
# COMPACT_ATOMS: atom_id res chain seq x y z
N VAL A 1 5.50 19.25 3.34
CA VAL A 1 6.12 17.93 3.65
C VAL A 1 6.48 17.80 5.13
N GLU A 2 6.50 18.89 5.91
CA GLU A 2 6.89 18.85 7.34
C GLU A 2 6.06 17.92 8.23
N ASP A 3 4.77 17.70 7.95
CA ASP A 3 3.88 16.93 8.85
C ASP A 3 3.68 15.45 8.45
N ARG A 4 4.50 14.91 7.55
CA ARG A 4 4.36 13.49 7.15
C ARG A 4 5.05 12.58 8.17
N SER A 5 4.28 11.66 8.75
CA SER A 5 4.84 10.64 9.64
C SER A 5 5.85 9.77 8.90
N LYS A 6 7.03 9.58 9.53
CA LYS A 6 8.03 8.61 9.09
C LYS A 6 7.68 7.17 9.50
N MET A 7 6.67 6.98 10.33
CA MET A 7 6.32 5.67 10.91
C MET A 7 5.04 5.09 10.33
N ASN A 8 4.06 5.93 10.00
CA ASN A 8 2.76 5.49 9.52
C ASN A 8 2.38 6.30 8.28
N ILE A 9 2.63 5.74 7.11
CA ILE A 9 2.25 6.37 5.85
C ILE A 9 0.82 5.94 5.52
N CYS A 10 -0.11 6.88 5.60
CA CYS A 10 -1.47 6.69 5.13
C CYS A 10 -1.57 7.17 3.67
N PHE A 11 -2.25 6.40 2.84
CA PHE A 11 -2.51 6.73 1.45
C PHE A 11 -3.85 6.16 1.01
N VAL A 12 -4.47 6.81 0.02
CA VAL A 12 -5.76 6.41 -0.56
C VAL A 12 -5.56 6.17 -2.05
N MET A 13 -6.39 5.30 -2.61
CA MET A 13 -6.41 5.07 -4.05
C MET A 13 -7.28 6.15 -4.71
N GLU A 14 -6.89 6.63 -5.89
CA GLU A 14 -7.70 7.61 -6.61
C GLU A 14 -9.04 7.00 -7.06
N ASN A 15 -9.02 5.75 -7.50
CA ASN A 15 -10.23 4.95 -7.73
C ASN A 15 -10.45 3.97 -6.56
N ALA A 16 -11.48 4.22 -5.76
CA ALA A 16 -11.84 3.38 -4.61
C ALA A 16 -12.20 1.93 -4.99
N GLU A 17 -12.65 1.68 -6.23
CA GLU A 17 -12.98 0.32 -6.69
C GLU A 17 -11.76 -0.59 -6.78
N LEU A 18 -10.57 0.00 -6.97
CA LEU A 18 -9.30 -0.71 -7.06
C LEU A 18 -8.70 -1.04 -5.68
N GLU A 19 -9.24 -0.52 -4.57
CA GLU A 19 -8.69 -0.80 -3.23
C GLU A 19 -8.77 -2.28 -2.86
N LYS A 20 -9.91 -2.94 -3.12
CA LYS A 20 -10.07 -4.37 -2.82
C LYS A 20 -9.15 -5.25 -3.70
N PRO A 21 -9.10 -5.05 -5.04
CA PRO A 21 -8.12 -5.73 -5.88
C PRO A 21 -6.68 -5.53 -5.44
N PHE A 22 -6.27 -4.31 -5.10
CA PHE A 22 -4.91 -4.04 -4.65
C PHE A 22 -4.59 -4.71 -3.32
N LEU A 23 -5.51 -4.64 -2.34
CA LEU A 23 -5.32 -5.32 -1.06
C LEU A 23 -5.11 -6.82 -1.26
N LYS A 24 -5.92 -7.44 -2.12
CA LYS A 24 -5.79 -8.86 -2.45
C LYS A 24 -4.46 -9.17 -3.14
N PHE A 25 -4.07 -8.36 -4.11
CA PHE A 25 -2.79 -8.49 -4.81
C PHE A 25 -1.60 -8.38 -3.86
N ALA A 26 -1.62 -7.40 -2.94
CA ALA A 26 -0.58 -7.23 -1.94
C ALA A 26 -0.50 -8.44 -0.99
N GLU A 27 -1.65 -8.94 -0.52
CA GLU A 27 -1.72 -10.15 0.32
C GLU A 27 -1.12 -11.37 -0.39
N ASP A 28 -1.38 -11.54 -1.68
CA ASP A 28 -0.82 -12.64 -2.50
C ASP A 28 0.71 -12.54 -2.67
N GLN A 29 1.27 -11.34 -2.52
CA GLN A 29 2.72 -11.11 -2.47
C GLN A 29 3.30 -11.18 -1.05
N GLY A 30 2.50 -11.57 -0.05
CA GLY A 30 2.91 -11.65 1.34
C GLY A 30 2.96 -10.31 2.07
N ILE A 31 2.43 -9.23 1.47
CA ILE A 31 2.34 -7.91 2.08
C ILE A 31 1.01 -7.83 2.83
N VAL A 32 1.07 -7.95 4.16
CA VAL A 32 -0.11 -7.99 5.03
C VAL A 32 -0.14 -6.80 5.99
N GLY A 33 -1.31 -6.53 6.57
CA GLY A 33 -1.46 -5.51 7.63
C GLY A 33 -1.47 -4.07 7.14
N ILE A 34 -1.60 -3.84 5.83
CA ILE A 34 -1.61 -2.49 5.23
C ILE A 34 -3.01 -1.86 5.10
N LYS A 35 -4.08 -2.58 5.46
CA LYS A 35 -5.45 -2.04 5.39
C LYS A 35 -5.59 -0.84 6.33
N GLY A 36 -6.11 0.26 5.80
CA GLY A 36 -6.29 1.51 6.53
C GLY A 36 -7.32 1.41 7.66
N HIS A 37 -7.36 2.44 8.49
CA HIS A 37 -8.30 2.49 9.60
C HIS A 37 -9.74 2.60 9.10
N ARG A 38 -10.67 1.87 9.73
CA ARG A 38 -12.08 1.77 9.32
C ARG A 38 -12.80 3.12 9.12
N SER A 39 -12.36 4.17 9.80
CA SER A 39 -12.99 5.50 9.73
C SER A 39 -12.52 6.34 8.54
N VAL A 40 -11.39 5.99 7.91
CA VAL A 40 -10.76 6.78 6.83
C VAL A 40 -10.69 5.97 5.53
N GLY A 41 -10.66 4.65 5.60
CA GLY A 41 -10.49 3.79 4.42
C GLY A 41 -9.04 3.76 3.94
N GLY A 42 -8.84 3.37 2.68
CA GLY A 42 -7.53 3.31 2.06
C GLY A 42 -6.54 2.39 2.78
N PHE A 43 -5.29 2.83 2.86
CA PHE A 43 -4.16 2.05 3.31
C PHE A 43 -3.31 2.78 4.34
N ARG A 44 -2.63 2.00 5.18
CA ARG A 44 -1.64 2.47 6.15
C ARG A 44 -0.45 1.53 6.18
N ALA A 45 0.67 1.96 5.62
CA ALA A 45 1.95 1.27 5.75
C ALA A 45 2.65 1.72 7.03
N SER A 46 2.82 0.79 7.97
CA SER A 46 3.52 1.04 9.24
C SER A 46 4.96 0.53 9.13
N MET A 47 5.95 1.39 9.38
CA MET A 47 7.38 1.12 9.18
C MET A 47 8.14 1.25 10.51
N TYR A 48 7.75 0.45 11.50
CA TYR A 48 8.43 0.41 12.79
C TYR A 48 9.84 -0.16 12.67
N ASN A 49 10.69 0.11 13.66
CA ASN A 49 12.12 -0.27 13.67
C ASN A 49 12.42 -1.75 13.40
N ALA A 50 11.47 -2.65 13.67
CA ALA A 50 11.63 -4.09 13.44
C ALA A 50 11.47 -4.51 11.97
N LEU A 51 10.94 -3.64 11.11
CA LEU A 51 10.78 -3.91 9.69
C LEU A 51 12.08 -3.57 8.94
N PRO A 52 12.60 -4.49 8.12
CA PRO A 52 13.75 -4.19 7.28
C PRO A 52 13.36 -3.24 6.15
N ILE A 53 14.34 -2.50 5.62
CA ILE A 53 14.13 -1.60 4.48
C ILE A 53 13.60 -2.33 3.24
N THR A 54 13.92 -3.62 3.09
CA THR A 54 13.42 -4.46 1.99
C THR A 54 11.90 -4.62 2.02
N SER A 55 11.24 -4.52 3.17
CA SER A 55 9.78 -4.52 3.24
C SER A 55 9.17 -3.27 2.61
N VAL A 56 9.87 -2.13 2.66
CA VAL A 56 9.43 -0.90 1.98
C VAL A 56 9.58 -1.06 0.47
N HIS A 57 10.71 -1.62 0.01
CA HIS A 57 10.91 -1.90 -1.42
C HIS A 57 9.85 -2.86 -1.96
N ALA A 58 9.54 -3.94 -1.24
CA ALA A 58 8.49 -4.88 -1.64
C ALA A 58 7.13 -4.19 -1.81
N LEU A 59 6.77 -3.26 -0.92
CA LEU A 59 5.54 -2.48 -1.06
C LEU A 59 5.58 -1.55 -2.29
N ILE A 60 6.69 -0.88 -2.54
CA ILE A 60 6.86 0.00 -3.72
C ILE A 60 6.73 -0.81 -5.01
N ASP A 61 7.44 -1.94 -5.10
CA ASP A 61 7.43 -2.82 -6.27
C ASP A 61 6.02 -3.37 -6.53
N ALA A 62 5.29 -3.73 -5.47
CA ALA A 62 3.89 -4.16 -5.58
C ALA A 62 2.97 -3.04 -6.08
N MET A 63 3.14 -1.82 -5.59
CA MET A 63 2.36 -0.65 -6.04
C MET A 63 2.58 -0.37 -7.52
N GLN A 64 3.84 -0.33 -7.96
CA GLN A 64 4.21 -0.10 -9.36
C GLN A 64 3.69 -1.22 -10.27
N SER A 65 3.92 -2.48 -9.87
CA SER A 65 3.44 -3.64 -10.62
C SER A 65 1.92 -3.66 -10.77
N PHE A 66 1.20 -3.30 -9.70
CA PHE A 66 -0.26 -3.23 -9.74
C PHE A 66 -0.74 -2.13 -10.70
N GLU A 67 -0.16 -0.93 -10.62
CA GLU A 67 -0.46 0.19 -11.52
C GLU A 67 -0.22 -0.18 -13.00
N GLU A 68 0.93 -0.76 -13.31
CA GLU A 68 1.25 -1.20 -14.67
C GLU A 68 0.28 -2.25 -15.20
N ASN A 69 -0.13 -3.20 -14.35
CA ASN A 69 -1.10 -4.23 -14.73
C ASN A 69 -2.49 -3.65 -15.00
N GLN A 70 -2.90 -2.62 -14.26
CA GLN A 70 -4.15 -1.90 -14.53
C GLN A 70 -4.06 -1.07 -15.80
N ALA A 71 -2.92 -0.42 -16.08
CA ALA A 71 -2.73 0.36 -17.30
C ALA A 71 -2.75 -0.51 -18.58
N LYS A 72 -2.26 -1.74 -18.51
CA LYS A 72 -2.30 -2.71 -19.64
C LYS A 72 -3.68 -3.34 -19.86
N ALA A 73 -4.57 -3.27 -18.87
CA ALA A 73 -5.92 -3.83 -18.95
C ALA A 73 -6.95 -2.85 -19.55
N ASN A 74 -6.56 -1.58 -19.73
CA ASN A 74 -7.33 -0.52 -20.38
C ASN A 74 -6.85 -0.29 -21.82
#